data_AF-A0A1C0YTF8-F1
#
_entry.id   AF-A0A1C0YTF8-F1
#
_cell.length_a   1.000
_cell.length_b   1.000
_cell.length_c   1.000
_cell.angle_alpha   90.00
_cell.angle_beta   90.00
_cell.angle_gamma   90.00
#
_symmetry.space_group_name_H-M   'P 1'
#
loop_
_entity.id
_entity.type
_entity.pdbx_description
1 polymer ?
#
loop_
_entity_poly.entity_id
_entity_poly.type
_entity_poly.pdbx_seq_one_letter_code
_entity_poly.pdbx_strand_id
1 'polypeptide(L)'
;MFQVGQWILYRNVPGYVEKADEVGNRYLVRLPRVSKDAYWVPAKYIQSNEDVHLYSDDVQELMAVAVKSGDFHWYKELTEKNVTAKDE
;
A
#
# COMPACT_ATOMS: atom_id res chain seq x y z
N MET A 1 1.98 -14.78 1.82
CA MET A 1 2.60 -14.01 0.72
C MET A 1 1.81 -12.72 0.54
N PHE A 2 2.49 -11.61 0.24
CA PHE A 2 1.83 -10.33 0.02
C PHE A 2 1.43 -10.18 -1.45
N GLN A 3 0.28 -9.56 -1.71
CA GLN A 3 -0.23 -9.37 -3.06
C GLN A 3 0.15 -7.98 -3.60
N VAL A 4 0.28 -7.85 -4.92
CA VAL A 4 0.44 -6.52 -5.55
C VAL A 4 -0.80 -5.68 -5.24
N GLY A 5 -0.58 -4.45 -4.81
CA GLY A 5 -1.60 -3.51 -4.32
C GLY A 5 -1.92 -3.65 -2.83
N GLN A 6 -1.46 -4.71 -2.16
CA GLN A 6 -1.70 -4.90 -0.72
C GLN A 6 -0.92 -3.87 0.09
N TRP A 7 -1.59 -3.28 1.09
CA TRP A 7 -0.93 -2.43 2.09
C TRP A 7 -0.18 -3.24 3.12
N ILE A 8 0.98 -2.71 3.46
CA ILE A 8 1.91 -3.30 4.39
C ILE A 8 2.53 -2.22 5.27
N LEU A 9 3.12 -2.65 6.37
CA LEU A 9 4.03 -1.82 7.16
C LEU A 9 5.46 -2.28 6.90
N TYR A 10 6.32 -1.34 6.56
CA TYR A 10 7.77 -1.50 6.58
C TYR A 10 8.34 -0.58 7.63
N ARG A 11 8.89 -1.14 8.72
CA ARG A 11 9.42 -0.35 9.86
C ARG A 11 8.40 0.68 10.40
N ASN A 12 7.14 0.27 10.54
CA ASN A 12 6.01 1.12 10.95
C ASN A 12 5.66 2.25 9.98
N VAL A 13 6.24 2.26 8.78
CA VAL A 13 5.85 3.17 7.70
C VAL A 13 4.86 2.43 6.80
N PRO A 14 3.65 2.98 6.62
CA PRO A 14 2.66 2.37 5.75
C PRO A 14 3.09 2.56 4.28
N GLY A 15 2.89 1.52 3.49
CA GLY A 15 3.10 1.54 2.05
C GLY A 15 2.38 0.40 1.37
N TYR A 16 2.58 0.27 0.07
CA TYR A 16 1.91 -0.76 -0.72
C TYR A 16 2.88 -1.49 -1.65
N VAL A 17 2.55 -2.75 -1.95
CA VAL A 17 3.35 -3.61 -2.83
C VAL A 17 3.08 -3.27 -4.29
N GLU A 18 4.12 -2.94 -5.06
CA GLU A 18 4.05 -2.74 -6.52
C GLU A 18 4.35 -4.00 -7.31
N LYS A 19 5.29 -4.83 -6.83
CA LYS A 19 5.69 -6.09 -7.49
C LYS A 19 6.13 -7.12 -6.46
N ALA A 20 5.91 -8.39 -6.77
CA ALA A 20 6.43 -9.51 -6.00
C ALA A 20 7.56 -10.22 -6.79
N ASP A 21 8.65 -10.55 -6.12
CA ASP A 21 9.70 -11.45 -6.60
C ASP A 21 9.69 -12.68 -5.69
N GLU A 22 8.96 -13.71 -6.12
CA GLU A 22 8.72 -14.94 -5.35
C GLU A 22 10.00 -15.76 -5.18
N VAL A 23 10.89 -15.74 -6.18
CA VAL A 23 12.18 -16.45 -6.14
C VAL A 23 13.10 -15.82 -5.10
N GLY A 24 13.14 -14.48 -5.05
CA GLY A 24 13.94 -13.73 -4.09
C GLY A 24 13.26 -13.52 -2.72
N ASN A 25 12.01 -13.95 -2.55
CA ASN A 25 11.15 -13.67 -1.39
C ASN A 25 11.21 -12.20 -0.94
N ARG A 26 11.06 -11.29 -1.90
CA ARG A 26 11.11 -9.83 -1.70
C ARG A 26 10.02 -9.15 -2.52
N TYR A 27 9.66 -7.95 -2.09
CA TYR A 27 8.59 -7.17 -2.69
C TYR A 27 9.09 -5.77 -3.00
N LEU A 28 8.71 -5.24 -4.15
CA LEU A 28 8.93 -3.84 -4.48
C LEU A 28 7.82 -3.05 -3.79
N VAL A 29 8.17 -2.18 -2.84
CA VAL A 29 7.24 -1.44 -2.00
C VAL A 29 7.42 0.05 -2.24
N ARG A 30 6.33 0.80 -2.46
CA ARG A 30 6.35 2.27 -2.38
C ARG A 30 5.88 2.71 -0.99
N LEU A 31 6.55 3.74 -0.45
CA LEU A 31 6.26 4.33 0.85
C LEU A 31 5.86 5.81 0.66
N PRO A 32 4.62 6.12 0.24
CA PRO A 32 4.19 7.47 -0.18
C PRO A 32 4.61 8.60 0.75
N ARG A 33 4.55 8.36 2.07
CA ARG A 33 4.85 9.34 3.11
C ARG A 33 6.34 9.62 3.30
N VAL A 34 7.21 8.75 2.81
CA VAL A 34 8.67 8.86 2.94
C VAL A 34 9.29 9.24 1.61
N SER A 35 8.86 8.60 0.51
CA SER A 35 9.37 8.85 -0.83
C SER A 35 8.38 8.37 -1.89
N LYS A 36 8.42 9.03 -3.06
CA LYS A 36 7.73 8.57 -4.28
C LYS A 36 8.46 7.40 -4.95
N ASP A 37 9.67 7.08 -4.51
CA ASP A 37 10.42 5.94 -5.01
C ASP A 37 9.93 4.62 -4.43
N ALA A 38 10.16 3.53 -5.16
CA ALA A 38 9.89 2.18 -4.71
C ALA A 38 11.18 1.44 -4.37
N TYR A 39 11.14 0.60 -3.34
CA TYR A 39 12.29 -0.09 -2.78
C TYR A 39 12.05 -1.59 -2.70
N TRP A 40 13.08 -2.40 -3.01
CA TRP A 40 13.01 -3.84 -2.81
C TRP A 40 13.19 -4.17 -1.32
N VAL A 41 12.13 -4.72 -0.72
CA VAL A 41 12.07 -5.07 0.69
C VAL A 41 11.90 -6.58 0.85
N PRO A 42 12.80 -7.26 1.58
CA PRO A 42 12.62 -8.67 1.93
C PRO A 42 11.33 -8.90 2.74
N ALA A 43 10.62 -9.99 2.46
CA ALA A 43 9.35 -10.34 3.10
C ALA A 43 9.37 -10.28 4.63
N LYS A 44 10.50 -10.68 5.25
CA LYS A 44 10.68 -10.72 6.70
C LYS A 44 10.61 -9.36 7.40
N TYR A 45 10.71 -8.25 6.65
CA TYR A 45 10.60 -6.90 7.19
C TYR A 45 9.23 -6.25 6.90
N ILE A 46 8.34 -6.99 6.26
CA ILE A 46 7.02 -6.55 5.84
C ILE A 46 6.00 -7.16 6.78
N GLN A 47 5.12 -6.33 7.31
CA GLN A 47 4.00 -6.76 8.13
C GLN A 47 2.70 -6.48 7.39
N SER A 48 1.74 -7.40 7.48
CA SER A 48 0.38 -7.13 7.00
C SER A 48 -0.21 -6.01 7.83
N ASN A 49 -0.79 -5.02 7.16
CA ASN A 49 -1.52 -3.96 7.84
C ASN A 49 -2.96 -3.98 7.37
N GLU A 50 -3.84 -4.50 8.21
CA GLU A 50 -5.28 -4.56 7.95
C GLU A 50 -5.99 -3.29 8.46
N ASP A 51 -5.38 -2.60 9.43
CA ASP A 51 -5.89 -1.38 10.07
C ASP A 51 -5.10 -0.16 9.57
N VAL A 52 -5.34 0.19 8.30
CA VAL A 52 -4.68 1.35 7.67
C VAL A 52 -5.61 2.56 7.82
N HIS A 53 -5.33 3.46 8.76
CA HIS A 53 -6.01 4.76 8.78
C HIS A 53 -5.54 5.60 7.59
N LEU A 54 -6.37 5.70 6.56
CA LEU A 54 -6.07 6.45 5.34
C LEU A 54 -6.38 7.93 5.55
N TYR A 55 -5.40 8.78 5.26
CA TYR A 55 -5.61 10.22 5.20
C TYR A 55 -5.97 10.59 3.76
N SER A 56 -6.55 11.78 3.58
CA SER A 56 -7.02 12.27 2.28
C SER A 56 -5.94 12.20 1.17
N ASP A 57 -4.70 12.54 1.48
CA ASP A 57 -3.57 12.45 0.54
C ASP A 57 -3.22 11.00 0.16
N ASP A 58 -3.32 10.05 1.11
CA ASP A 58 -3.11 8.63 0.83
C ASP A 58 -4.20 8.09 -0.12
N VAL A 59 -5.44 8.55 0.05
CA VAL A 59 -6.58 8.19 -0.84
C VAL A 59 -6.35 8.71 -2.26
N GLN A 60 -5.83 9.93 -2.41
CA GLN A 60 -5.52 10.49 -3.74
C GLN A 60 -4.40 9.71 -4.43
N GLU A 61 -3.33 9.36 -3.71
CA GLU A 61 -2.27 8.52 -4.27
C GLU A 61 -2.79 7.12 -4.63
N LEU A 62 -3.67 6.52 -3.81
CA LEU A 62 -4.28 5.23 -4.12
C LEU A 62 -5.13 5.28 -5.38
N MET A 63 -5.91 6.35 -5.56
CA MET A 63 -6.68 6.55 -6.77
C MET A 63 -5.76 6.69 -7.99
N ALA A 64 -4.67 7.44 -7.89
CA ALA A 64 -3.70 7.61 -8.98
C ALA A 64 -3.01 6.29 -9.37
N VAL A 65 -2.66 5.46 -8.38
CA VAL A 65 -2.08 4.13 -8.60
C VAL A 65 -3.09 3.19 -9.25
N ALA A 66 -4.32 3.14 -8.76
CA ALA A 66 -5.39 2.31 -9.33
C ALA A 66 -5.72 2.68 -10.78
N VAL A 67 -5.76 3.98 -11.09
CA VAL A 67 -5.95 4.47 -12.47
C VAL A 67 -4.80 4.04 -13.38
N LYS A 68 -3.56 4.07 -12.88
CA LYS A 68 -2.38 3.68 -13.66
C LYS A 68 -2.27 2.16 -13.86
N SER A 69 -2.66 1.37 -12.87
CA SER A 69 -2.60 -0.11 -12.92
C SER A 69 -3.84 -0.73 -13.59
N GLY A 70 -4.97 -0.03 -13.62
CA GLY A 70 -6.27 -0.56 -14.01
C GLY A 70 -6.92 -1.46 -12.94
N ASP A 71 -6.28 -1.62 -11.78
CA ASP A 71 -6.76 -2.45 -10.67
C ASP A 71 -7.27 -1.57 -9.53
N PHE A 72 -8.59 -1.60 -9.32
CA PHE A 72 -9.29 -0.84 -8.30
C PHE A 72 -9.67 -1.69 -7.07
N HIS A 73 -9.33 -2.98 -7.04
CA HIS A 73 -9.75 -3.88 -5.96
C HIS A 73 -9.30 -3.35 -4.59
N TRP A 74 -8.01 -3.06 -4.46
CA TRP A 74 -7.42 -2.55 -3.22
C TRP A 74 -7.88 -1.14 -2.86
N TYR A 75 -8.04 -0.26 -3.85
CA TYR A 75 -8.59 1.08 -3.62
C TYR A 75 -9.99 0.98 -2.99
N LYS A 76 -10.89 0.20 -3.60
CA LYS A 76 -12.27 0.04 -3.12
C LYS A 76 -12.31 -0.59 -1.74
N GLU A 77 -11.64 -1.73 -1.56
CA GLU A 77 -11.66 -2.47 -0.29
C GLU A 77 -11.22 -1.58 0.88
N LEU A 78 -10.25 -0.70 0.66
CA LEU A 78 -9.71 0.15 1.72
C LEU A 78 -10.52 1.43 1.94
N THR A 79 -11.05 2.07 0.89
CA THR A 79 -11.95 3.23 1.07
C THR A 79 -13.31 2.84 1.65
N GLU A 80 -13.75 1.60 1.42
CA GLU A 80 -15.00 1.07 1.98
C GLU A 80 -14.83 0.61 3.44
N LYS A 81 -13.67 0.03 3.80
CA LYS A 81 -13.33 -0.31 5.19
C LYS A 81 -13.00 0.93 6.03
N ASN A 82 -12.29 1.90 5.46
CA ASN A 82 -12.01 3.19 6.08
C ASN A 82 -13.05 4.21 5.69
N VAL A 83 -14.30 4.03 6.15
CA VAL A 83 -15.28 5.11 6.13
C VAL A 83 -14.58 6.34 6.71
N THR A 84 -14.36 7.31 5.83
CA THR A 84 -13.60 8.54 6.07
C THR A 84 -14.00 9.07 7.42
N ALA A 85 -13.08 9.06 8.40
CA ALA A 85 -13.27 9.87 9.58
C ALA A 85 -13.51 11.28 9.04
N LYS A 86 -14.72 11.80 9.25
CA LYS A 86 -15.01 13.19 8.95
C LYS A 86 -13.96 14.00 9.69
N ASP A 87 -13.06 14.64 8.95
CA ASP A 87 -12.27 15.74 9.48
C ASP A 87 -13.30 16.78 9.96
N GLU A 88 -13.56 16.78 11.28
CA GLU A 88 -14.25 17.87 12.00
C GLU A 88 -13.30 19.05 12.22
#